data_AF-A0A118K787-F1
#
_entry.id   AF-A0A118K787-F1
#
_cell.length_a   1.000
_cell.length_b   1.000
_cell.length_c   1.000
_cell.angle_alpha   90.00
_cell.angle_beta   90.00
_cell.angle_gamma   90.00
#
_symmetry.space_group_name_H-M   'P 1'
#
loop_
_entity.id
_entity.type
_entity.pdbx_description
1 polymer ?
#
loop_
_entity_poly.entity_id
_entity_poly.type
_entity_poly.pdbx_seq_one_letter_code
_entity_poly.pdbx_strand_id
1 'polypeptide(L)'
;METVDPEISATCKELGEVKKVFQLALLCTKRQPSERPTMHEVVRVLGSILPPPKQNPTGGPATLVPCSKVSSYMDEYANLKTPHLVNCSSMSTSDAQLFLKFGEVISQNSD
;
A
#
# COMPACT_ATOMS: atom_id res chain seq x y z
N MET A 1 6.25 36.20 -7.32
CA MET A 1 6.71 35.44 -8.49
C MET A 1 6.65 33.97 -8.10
N GLU A 2 5.77 33.17 -8.69
CA GLU A 2 5.85 31.70 -8.53
C GLU A 2 7.00 31.23 -9.43
N THR A 3 8.12 30.84 -8.82
CA THR A 3 9.25 30.25 -9.55
C THR A 3 9.04 28.75 -9.60
N VAL A 4 8.60 28.25 -10.74
CA VAL A 4 8.51 26.81 -11.01
C VAL A 4 9.80 26.38 -11.67
N ASP A 5 10.33 25.23 -11.24
CA ASP A 5 11.51 24.65 -11.86
C ASP A 5 11.27 24.40 -13.38
N PRO A 6 12.24 24.72 -14.25
CA PRO A 6 12.10 24.51 -15.69
C PRO A 6 11.77 23.07 -16.09
N GLU A 7 12.30 22.08 -15.36
CA GLU A 7 12.03 20.66 -15.60
C GLU A 7 10.56 20.32 -15.31
N ILE A 8 10.01 20.85 -14.22
CA ILE A 8 8.60 20.68 -13.86
C ILE A 8 7.70 21.31 -14.93
N SER A 9 8.06 22.51 -15.39
CA SER A 9 7.32 23.23 -16.43
C SER A 9 7.35 22.50 -17.77
N ALA A 10 8.45 21.80 -18.08
CA ALA A 10 8.60 21.04 -19.33
C ALA A 10 7.92 19.66 -19.29
N THR A 11 7.88 19.01 -18.14
CA THR A 11 7.42 17.61 -18.01
C THR A 11 5.96 17.49 -17.55
N CYS A 12 5.49 18.41 -16.72
CA CYS A 12 4.16 18.34 -16.13
C CYS A 12 3.17 19.21 -16.91
N LYS A 13 2.17 18.56 -17.52
CA LYS A 13 1.11 19.28 -18.25
C LYS A 13 0.18 20.07 -17.34
N GLU A 14 -0.03 19.60 -16.11
CA GLU A 14 -0.96 20.19 -15.15
C GLU A 14 -0.22 20.64 -13.89
N LEU A 15 0.16 21.91 -13.88
CA LEU A 15 0.82 22.55 -12.74
C LEU A 15 -0.09 22.60 -11.50
N GLY A 16 -1.40 22.58 -11.68
CA GLY A 16 -2.37 22.52 -10.59
C GLY A 16 -2.21 21.26 -9.72
N GLU A 17 -2.04 20.10 -10.34
CA GLU A 17 -1.82 18.84 -9.61
C GLU A 17 -0.47 18.83 -8.89
N VAL A 18 0.58 19.36 -9.54
CA VAL A 18 1.90 19.51 -8.90
C VAL A 18 1.79 20.36 -7.63
N LYS A 19 1.10 21.51 -7.71
CA LYS A 19 0.90 22.41 -6.56
C LYS A 19 0.15 21.72 -5.42
N LYS A 20 -0.88 20.92 -5.72
CA LYS A 20 -1.62 20.15 -4.70
C LYS A 20 -0.74 19.09 -4.03
N VAL A 21 0.08 18.38 -4.80
CA VAL A 21 1.02 17.38 -4.24
C VAL A 21 2.05 18.05 -3.33
N PHE A 22 2.60 19.20 -3.74
CA PHE A 22 3.51 19.97 -2.89
C PHE A 22 2.84 20.44 -1.59
N GLN A 23 1.60 20.94 -1.66
CA GLN A 23 0.83 21.31 -0.48
C GLN A 23 0.63 20.12 0.47
N LEU A 24 0.30 18.95 -0.07
CA LEU A 24 0.17 17.72 0.74
C LEU A 24 1.50 17.33 1.39
N ALA A 25 2.62 17.39 0.65
CA ALA A 25 3.95 17.10 1.19
C ALA A 25 4.32 18.04 2.35
N LEU A 26 3.97 19.33 2.26
CA LEU A 26 4.17 20.30 3.34
C LEU A 26 3.35 19.94 4.59
N LEU A 27 2.11 19.47 4.43
CA LEU A 27 1.30 18.99 5.55
C LEU A 27 1.92 17.73 6.20
N CYS A 28 2.41 16.79 5.40
CA CYS A 28 3.04 15.56 5.90
C CYS A 28 4.36 15.80 6.66
N THR A 29 5.08 16.88 6.32
CA THR A 29 6.40 17.21 6.89
C THR A 29 6.35 18.25 8.00
N LYS A 30 5.15 18.59 8.48
CA LYS A 30 4.96 19.49 9.62
C LYS A 30 5.78 19.06 10.84
N ARG A 31 6.39 20.04 11.51
CA ARG A 31 7.21 19.82 12.71
C ARG A 31 6.44 19.06 13.79
N GLN A 32 5.21 19.47 14.06
CA GLN A 32 4.37 18.87 15.08
C GLN A 32 3.63 17.63 14.50
N PRO A 33 3.78 16.43 15.10
CA PRO A 33 3.14 15.21 14.58
C PRO A 33 1.60 15.28 14.54
N SER A 34 0.98 15.96 15.50
CA SER A 34 -0.48 16.11 15.56
C SER A 34 -1.07 17.00 14.46
N GLU A 35 -0.24 17.76 13.74
CA GLU A 35 -0.68 18.55 12.58
C GLU A 35 -0.51 17.81 11.25
N ARG A 36 0.10 16.61 11.28
CA ARG A 36 0.28 15.80 10.07
C ARG A 36 -1.03 15.06 9.78
N PRO A 37 -1.40 14.93 8.50
CA PRO A 37 -2.51 14.08 8.13
C PRO A 37 -2.19 12.62 8.44
N THR A 38 -3.23 11.85 8.75
CA THR A 38 -3.15 10.39 8.80
C THR A 38 -2.85 9.82 7.42
N MET A 39 -2.23 8.64 7.35
CA MET A 39 -1.99 7.97 6.06
C MET A 39 -3.29 7.72 5.28
N HIS A 40 -4.41 7.51 5.97
CA HIS A 40 -5.72 7.38 5.33
C HIS A 40 -6.13 8.67 4.60
N GLU A 41 -5.93 9.83 5.22
CA GLU A 41 -6.17 11.12 4.60
C GLU A 41 -5.25 11.38 3.40
N VAL A 42 -3.96 11.04 3.53
CA VAL A 42 -2.98 11.18 2.45
C VAL A 42 -3.42 10.39 1.21
N VAL A 43 -3.82 9.12 1.38
CA VAL A 43 -4.27 8.27 0.27
C VAL A 43 -5.53 8.85 -0.40
N ARG A 44 -6.49 9.36 0.39
CA ARG A 44 -7.71 9.98 -0.16
C ARG A 44 -7.39 11.22 -1.00
N VAL A 45 -6.50 12.09 -0.52
CA VAL A 45 -6.11 13.30 -1.25
C VAL A 45 -5.37 12.93 -2.53
N LEU A 46 -4.41 12.00 -2.47
CA LEU A 46 -3.71 11.53 -3.67
C LEU A 46 -4.69 10.95 -4.71
N GLY A 47 -5.67 10.15 -4.28
CA GLY A 47 -6.68 9.61 -5.18
C GLY A 47 -7.53 10.67 -5.89
N SER A 48 -7.66 11.87 -5.33
CA SER A 48 -8.37 13.00 -5.97
C SER A 48 -7.51 13.80 -6.96
N ILE A 49 -6.19 13.68 -6.85
CA ILE A 49 -5.19 14.34 -7.71
C ILE A 49 -4.91 13.48 -8.96
N LEU A 50 -4.87 12.17 -8.76
CA LEU A 50 -4.66 11.21 -9.84
C LEU A 50 -5.93 11.09 -10.71
N PRO A 51 -5.79 11.01 -12.05
CA PRO A 51 -6.93 10.73 -12.90
C PRO A 51 -7.52 9.35 -12.53
N PRO A 52 -8.85 9.17 -12.66
CA PRO A 52 -9.44 7.87 -12.43
C PRO A 52 -8.75 6.82 -13.31
N PRO A 53 -8.51 5.61 -12.79
CA PRO A 53 -7.90 4.56 -13.58
C PRO A 53 -8.73 4.39 -14.86
N LYS A 54 -8.09 4.54 -16.02
CA LYS A 54 -8.74 4.29 -17.31
C LYS A 54 -9.21 2.85 -17.30
N GLN A 55 -10.53 2.65 -17.26
CA GLN A 55 -11.13 1.34 -17.47
C GLN A 55 -10.84 0.96 -18.93
N ASN A 56 -9.77 0.22 -19.16
CA ASN A 56 -9.58 -0.43 -20.45
C ASN A 56 -10.68 -1.49 -20.59
N PRO A 57 -11.48 -1.54 -21.69
CA PRO A 57 -12.57 -2.51 -21.85
C PRO A 57 -12.12 -3.94 -22.15
N THR A 58 -10.91 -4.34 -21.77
CA THR A 58 -10.36 -5.65 -22.12
C THR A 58 -10.11 -6.49 -20.88
N GLY A 59 -11.17 -7.22 -20.49
CA GLY A 59 -11.09 -8.58 -19.97
C GLY A 59 -10.24 -8.84 -18.74
N GLY A 60 -10.76 -8.48 -17.56
CA GLY A 60 -10.31 -9.02 -16.27
C GLY A 60 -10.87 -8.19 -15.12
N PRO A 61 -11.48 -8.78 -14.07
CA PRO A 61 -12.01 -7.98 -12.98
C PRO A 61 -10.83 -7.43 -12.17
N ALA A 62 -10.45 -6.18 -12.45
CA ALA A 62 -9.71 -5.36 -11.51
C ALA A 62 -10.70 -4.96 -10.40
N THR A 63 -10.90 -5.89 -9.47
CA THR A 63 -11.60 -5.60 -8.21
C THR A 63 -10.75 -4.55 -7.48
N LEU A 64 -11.18 -3.29 -7.55
CA LEU A 64 -10.99 -2.36 -6.45
C LEU A 64 -11.56 -3.07 -5.24
N VAL A 65 -10.72 -3.75 -4.45
CA VAL A 65 -11.18 -4.39 -3.22
C VAL A 65 -11.69 -3.27 -2.34
N PRO A 66 -13.00 -3.18 -2.06
CA PRO A 66 -13.41 -2.42 -0.91
C PRO A 66 -12.74 -3.13 0.27
N CYS A 67 -12.08 -2.38 1.14
CA CYS A 67 -11.49 -2.87 2.40
C CYS A 67 -12.53 -3.58 3.32
N SER A 68 -13.77 -3.72 2.87
CA SER A 68 -14.87 -4.38 3.56
C SER A 68 -14.97 -5.89 3.29
N LYS A 69 -14.18 -6.48 2.38
CA LYS A 69 -14.23 -7.94 2.11
C LYS A 69 -12.87 -8.60 1.87
N VAL A 70 -11.79 -8.04 2.42
CA VAL A 70 -10.60 -8.88 2.64
C VAL A 70 -11.03 -9.90 3.69
N SER A 71 -11.13 -11.18 3.30
CA SER A 71 -11.34 -12.28 4.26
C SER A 71 -10.36 -12.04 5.40
N SER A 72 -10.84 -12.04 6.64
CA SER A 72 -9.99 -11.74 7.79
C SER A 72 -8.72 -12.58 7.70
N TYR A 73 -7.56 -12.00 7.99
CA TYR A 73 -6.27 -12.73 8.02
C TYR A 73 -6.37 -14.06 8.82
N MET A 74 -7.32 -14.14 9.75
CA MET A 74 -7.67 -15.36 10.51
C MET A 74 -8.36 -16.45 9.68
N ASP A 75 -9.21 -16.11 8.71
CA ASP A 75 -9.95 -17.05 7.87
C ASP A 75 -9.02 -17.79 6.88
N GLU A 76 -7.96 -17.11 6.42
CA GLU A 76 -6.92 -17.71 5.57
C GLU A 76 -6.11 -18.77 6.36
N TYR A 77 -5.85 -18.50 7.64
CA TYR A 77 -5.19 -19.45 8.55
C TYR A 77 -6.06 -20.68 8.85
N ALA A 78 -7.38 -20.51 8.96
CA ALA A 78 -8.31 -21.59 9.23
C ALA A 78 -8.44 -22.59 8.06
N ASN A 79 -8.33 -22.11 6.82
CA ASN A 79 -8.44 -22.95 5.62
C ASN A 79 -7.17 -23.77 5.32
N LEU A 80 -6.02 -23.42 5.91
CA LEU A 80 -4.74 -24.13 5.70
C LEU A 80 -4.68 -25.50 6.41
N LYS A 81 -5.71 -25.87 7.18
CA LYS A 81 -5.83 -27.17 7.89
C LYS A 81 -6.12 -28.36 6.97
N THR A 82 -6.09 -28.20 5.65
CA THR A 82 -6.26 -29.32 4.70
C THR A 82 -4.91 -29.63 4.04
N PRO A 83 -4.18 -30.68 4.48
CA PRO A 83 -2.75 -30.85 4.21
C PRO A 83 -2.44 -31.46 2.83
N HIS A 84 -3.27 -31.22 1.82
CA HIS A 84 -2.96 -31.69 0.48
C HIS A 84 -3.55 -30.77 -0.59
N LEU A 85 -2.65 -30.18 -1.38
CA LEU A 85 -2.90 -29.42 -2.61
C LEU A 85 -2.98 -27.88 -2.50
N VAL A 86 -1.90 -27.22 -2.09
CA VAL A 86 -1.53 -25.91 -2.66
C VAL A 86 -0.06 -25.94 -3.11
N ASN A 87 0.13 -26.33 -4.37
CA ASN A 87 1.37 -26.06 -5.10
C ASN A 87 1.32 -24.59 -5.55
N CYS A 88 1.96 -23.71 -4.80
CA CYS A 88 2.22 -22.34 -5.21
C CYS A 88 3.73 -22.08 -5.21
N SER A 89 4.39 -22.57 -6.27
CA SER A 89 5.69 -22.06 -6.67
C SER A 89 5.54 -20.59 -7.11
N SER A 90 5.77 -19.64 -6.19
CA SER A 90 6.37 -18.31 -6.46
C SER A 90 6.44 -17.43 -5.20
N MET A 91 7.66 -17.36 -4.64
CA MET A 91 8.35 -16.15 -4.17
C MET A 91 7.70 -15.23 -3.11
N SER A 92 7.94 -15.54 -1.83
CA SER A 92 8.50 -14.59 -0.83
C SER A 92 8.74 -15.34 0.48
N THR A 93 9.82 -16.12 0.55
CA THR A 93 10.15 -16.98 1.71
C THR A 93 11.00 -16.26 2.76
N SER A 94 10.83 -14.95 2.95
CA SER A 94 11.66 -14.21 3.90
C SER A 94 11.07 -14.22 5.32
N ASP A 95 9.78 -13.94 5.49
CA ASP A 95 9.18 -13.81 6.83
C ASP A 95 8.58 -15.12 7.36
N ALA A 96 7.91 -15.92 6.52
CA ALA A 96 7.25 -17.15 6.98
C ALA A 96 8.24 -18.20 7.51
N GLN A 97 9.41 -18.33 6.87
CA GLN A 97 10.51 -19.17 7.35
C GLN A 97 11.08 -18.67 8.68
N LEU A 98 11.14 -17.34 8.86
CA LEU A 98 11.65 -16.71 10.06
C LEU A 98 10.76 -17.01 11.27
N PHE A 99 9.44 -16.92 11.11
CA PHE A 99 8.47 -17.26 12.17
C PHE A 99 8.55 -18.72 12.62
N LEU A 100 8.69 -19.66 11.68
CA LEU A 100 8.85 -21.08 12.01
C LEU A 100 10.16 -21.33 12.77
N LYS A 101 11.26 -20.70 12.34
CA LYS A 101 12.56 -20.81 13.00
C LYS A 101 12.54 -20.21 14.41
N PHE A 102 11.88 -19.07 14.58
CA PHE A 102 11.72 -18.43 15.90
C PHE A 102 10.90 -19.30 16.85
N GLY A 103 9.78 -19.89 16.39
CA GLY A 103 8.97 -20.79 17.21
C GLY A 103 9.74 -22.01 17.70
N GLU A 104 10.58 -22.60 16.83
CA GLU A 104 11.42 -23.74 17.20
C GLU A 104 12.54 -23.37 18.18
N VAL A 105 13.17 -22.20 18.02
CA VAL A 105 14.17 -21.69 18.98
C VAL A 105 13.57 -21.46 20.37
N ILE A 106 12.34 -20.93 20.45
CA ILE A 106 11.64 -20.72 21.73
C ILE A 106 11.32 -22.06 22.40
N SER A 107 10.87 -23.04 21.62
CA SER A 107 10.56 -24.39 22.14
C SER A 107 11.78 -25.13 22.69
N GLN A 108 12.97 -24.88 22.14
CA GLN A 108 14.20 -25.53 22.58
C GLN A 108 14.82 -24.88 23.83
N ASN A 109 14.29 -23.73 24.25
CA ASN A 109 14.86 -22.92 25.33
C ASN A 109 13.89 -22.73 26.51
N SER A 110 12.77 -23.44 26.50
CA SER A 110 11.82 -23.55 27.61
C SER A 110 12.05 -24.87 28.37
N ASP A 111 13.02 -24.87 29.28
CA ASP A 111 13.06 -25.75 30.46
C ASP A 111 12.92 -24.86 31.70
#